data_AF-A0A815EX42-F1
#
_entry.id   AF-A0A815EX42-F1
#
_cell.length_a   1.000
_cell.length_b   1.000
_cell.length_c   1.000
_cell.angle_alpha   90.00
_cell.angle_beta   90.00
_cell.angle_gamma   90.00
#
_symmetry.space_group_name_H-M   'P 1'
#
loop_
_entity.id
_entity.type
_entity.pdbx_description
1 polymer ?
#
loop_
_entity_poly.entity_id
_entity_poly.type
_entity_poly.pdbx_seq_one_letter_code
_entity_poly.pdbx_strand_id
1 'polypeptide(L)'
;MLLHEYRICLPFTIEEYHIGQLYMICKHCEIESSKDEGVEVVRNEPITNENGLVGQLTEKRLYLSSRLPTWIRSLIPNLFYITEKASNFYPYTTTEYTCSFLPRFSIMVETRYENNNGTTENCHSLSPDELAIRKLEYLDIATERIPDL
;
A
#
# COMPACT_ATOMS: atom_id res chain seq x y z
N MET A 1 -18.30 -2.13 -2.25
CA MET A 1 -16.90 -1.99 -1.80
C MET A 1 -16.33 -3.40 -1.71
N LEU A 2 -15.17 -3.66 -2.31
CA LEU A 2 -14.47 -4.94 -2.14
C LEU A 2 -13.49 -4.77 -0.97
N LEU A 3 -13.59 -5.61 0.05
CA LEU A 3 -12.72 -5.55 1.23
C LEU A 3 -11.99 -6.88 1.41
N HIS A 4 -10.67 -6.84 1.25
CA HIS A 4 -9.78 -7.98 1.46
C HIS A 4 -8.76 -7.61 2.52
N GLU A 5 -8.56 -8.51 3.49
CA GLU A 5 -7.50 -8.43 4.50
C GLU A 5 -6.47 -9.52 4.22
N TYR A 6 -5.23 -9.11 3.95
CA TYR A 6 -4.10 -10.01 3.77
C TYR A 6 -3.27 -10.06 5.06
N ARG A 7 -3.06 -11.26 5.59
CA ARG A 7 -2.22 -11.50 6.77
C ARG A 7 -0.90 -12.11 6.34
N ILE A 8 0.19 -11.36 6.55
CA ILE A 8 1.54 -11.78 6.21
C ILE A 8 2.28 -12.03 7.53
N CYS A 9 2.40 -13.30 7.92
CA CYS A 9 3.14 -13.67 9.12
C CYS A 9 4.64 -13.73 8.78
N LEU A 10 5.46 -13.01 9.54
CA LEU A 10 6.89 -12.92 9.30
C LEU A 10 7.68 -13.34 10.55
N PRO A 11 8.83 -14.00 10.40
CA PRO A 11 9.67 -14.45 11.52
C PRO A 11 10.56 -13.30 12.05
N PHE A 12 10.00 -12.11 12.23
CA PHE A 12 10.69 -10.90 12.67
C PHE A 12 9.91 -10.21 13.79
N THR A 13 10.59 -9.49 14.68
CA THR A 13 9.88 -8.56 15.58
C THR A 13 9.35 -7.35 14.81
N ILE A 14 8.43 -6.60 15.42
CA ILE A 14 7.93 -5.33 14.87
C ILE A 14 9.11 -4.38 14.60
N GLU A 15 10.05 -4.27 15.53
CA GLU A 15 11.21 -3.38 15.42
C GLU A 15 12.13 -3.78 14.26
N GLU A 16 12.41 -5.08 14.11
CA GLU A 16 13.20 -5.61 13.00
C GLU A 16 12.50 -5.38 11.66
N TYR A 17 11.19 -5.62 11.61
CA TYR A 17 10.39 -5.35 10.42
C TYR A 17 10.43 -3.87 10.04
N HIS A 18 10.33 -2.96 11.01
CA HIS A 18 10.37 -1.52 10.75
C HIS A 18 11.70 -1.11 10.08
N ILE A 19 12.83 -1.60 10.59
CA ILE A 19 14.15 -1.34 10.00
C ILE A 19 14.24 -1.94 8.60
N GLY A 20 13.80 -3.20 8.44
CA GLY A 20 13.80 -3.89 7.16
C GLY A 20 12.92 -3.19 6.12
N GLN A 21 11.74 -2.72 6.52
CA GLN A 21 10.82 -1.99 5.66
C GLN A 21 11.44 -0.69 5.15
N LEU A 22 12.05 0.12 6.03
CA LEU A 22 12.72 1.35 5.62
C LEU A 22 13.85 1.09 4.63
N TYR A 23 14.66 0.06 4.88
CA TYR A 23 15.69 -0.38 3.95
C TYR A 23 15.12 -0.79 2.60
N MET A 24 14.05 -1.61 2.59
CA MET A 24 13.41 -2.08 1.37
C MET A 24 12.75 -0.95 0.59
N ILE A 25 12.15 0.04 1.26
CA ILE A 25 11.63 1.26 0.61
C ILE A 25 12.76 2.02 -0.08
N CYS A 26 13.87 2.30 0.62
CA CYS A 26 15.02 2.99 0.03
C CYS A 26 15.58 2.24 -1.17
N LYS A 27 15.77 0.92 -1.05
CA LYS A 27 16.27 0.07 -2.12
C LYS A 27 15.32 0.00 -3.32
N HIS A 28 14.01 -0.07 -3.07
CA HIS A 28 13.02 -0.04 -4.13
C HIS A 28 13.01 1.30 -4.87
N CYS A 29 13.10 2.41 -4.14
CA CYS A 29 13.24 3.74 -4.73
C CYS A 29 14.50 3.87 -5.61
N GLU A 30 15.64 3.30 -5.19
CA GLU A 30 16.88 3.27 -5.97
C GLU A 30 16.70 2.50 -7.29
N ILE A 31 16.06 1.33 -7.23
CA ILE A 31 15.78 0.50 -8.42
C ILE A 31 14.83 1.23 -9.37
N GLU A 32 13.74 1.82 -8.87
CA GLU A 32 12.75 2.50 -9.73
C GLU A 32 13.34 3.77 -10.37
N SER A 33 14.17 4.51 -9.64
CA SER A 33 14.84 5.71 -10.17
C SER A 33 15.78 5.39 -11.35
N SER A 34 16.32 4.17 -11.40
CA SER A 34 17.26 3.75 -12.45
C SER A 34 16.59 3.39 -13.78
N LYS A 35 15.27 3.16 -13.78
CA LYS A 35 14.54 2.55 -14.89
C LYS A 35 13.66 3.53 -15.68
N ASP A 36 13.86 4.84 -15.51
CA ASP A 36 13.04 5.90 -16.12
C ASP A 36 11.54 5.71 -15.81
N GLU A 37 11.27 5.18 -14.61
CA GLU A 37 9.94 4.81 -14.16
C GLU A 37 9.19 6.08 -13.81
N GLY A 38 8.08 6.33 -14.52
CA GLY A 38 7.25 7.51 -14.38
C GLY A 38 6.63 7.63 -12.98
N VAL A 39 7.44 7.94 -11.98
CA VAL A 39 7.07 8.18 -10.59
C VAL A 39 7.56 9.57 -10.23
N GLU A 40 6.63 10.47 -9.96
CA GLU A 40 6.91 11.84 -9.55
C GLU A 40 6.57 11.99 -8.05
N VAL A 41 7.55 12.38 -7.24
CA VAL A 41 7.31 12.69 -5.81
C VAL A 41 6.78 14.11 -5.71
N VAL A 42 5.52 14.26 -5.31
CA VAL A 42 4.82 15.55 -5.18
C VAL A 42 5.01 16.14 -3.78
N ARG A 43 4.91 15.31 -2.74
CA ARG A 43 5.09 15.71 -1.34
C ARG A 43 5.82 14.63 -0.55
N ASN A 44 6.65 15.07 0.39
CA ASN A 44 7.31 14.21 1.36
C ASN A 44 7.61 15.05 2.61
N GLU A 45 6.70 15.05 3.59
CA GLU A 45 6.77 15.93 4.75
C GLU A 45 6.36 15.22 6.05
N PRO A 46 6.95 15.59 7.20
CA PRO A 46 6.52 15.07 8.48
C PRO A 46 5.12 15.58 8.81
N ILE A 47 4.29 14.71 9.39
CA ILE A 47 2.94 15.06 9.84
C ILE A 47 2.75 14.60 11.28
N THR A 48 1.84 15.25 12.01
CA THR A 48 1.48 14.85 13.37
C THR A 48 -0.03 14.61 13.40
N ASN A 49 -0.46 13.47 13.94
CA ASN A 49 -1.88 13.20 14.10
C ASN A 49 -2.46 13.91 15.33
N GLU A 50 -3.78 13.83 15.50
CA GLU A 50 -4.51 14.45 16.63
C GLU A 50 -4.03 13.95 18.01
N ASN A 51 -3.48 12.73 18.06
CA ASN A 51 -2.94 12.11 19.28
C ASN A 51 -1.48 12.50 19.56
N GLY A 52 -0.88 13.39 18.75
CA GLY A 52 0.50 13.84 18.90
C GLY A 52 1.56 12.86 18.35
N LEU A 53 1.14 11.78 17.67
CA LEU A 53 2.06 10.84 17.03
C LEU A 53 2.63 11.47 15.77
N VAL A 54 3.96 11.50 15.67
CA VAL A 54 4.68 11.96 14.49
C VAL A 54 4.76 10.84 13.47
N GLY A 55 4.46 11.16 12.23
CA GLY A 55 4.54 10.28 11.07
C GLY A 55 5.07 11.00 9.85
N GLN A 56 4.98 10.35 8.69
CA GLN A 56 5.44 10.87 7.41
C GLN A 56 4.30 10.82 6.39
N LEU A 57 4.02 11.94 5.75
CA LEU A 57 3.16 12.02 4.58
C LEU A 57 4.00 11.93 3.32
N THR A 58 3.61 11.05 2.41
CA THR A 58 4.16 11.02 1.05
C THR A 58 3.02 11.08 0.04
N GLU A 59 3.22 11.85 -1.01
CA GLU A 59 2.32 11.92 -2.16
C GLU A 59 3.15 11.74 -3.42
N LYS A 60 2.78 10.76 -4.24
CA LYS A 60 3.45 10.45 -5.50
C LYS A 60 2.44 10.34 -6.64
N ARG A 61 2.86 10.65 -7.86
CA ARG A 61 2.12 10.38 -9.10
C ARG A 61 2.80 9.27 -9.88
N LEU A 62 2.05 8.23 -10.17
CA LEU A 62 2.48 7.05 -10.91
C LEU A 62 1.90 7.11 -12.33
N TYR A 63 2.77 7.26 -13.33
CA TYR A 63 2.46 7.28 -14.75
C TYR A 63 2.58 5.86 -15.31
N LEU A 64 1.45 5.14 -15.33
CA LEU A 64 1.41 3.70 -15.64
C LEU A 64 1.04 3.36 -17.10
N SER A 65 0.96 4.36 -17.98
CA SER A 65 0.45 4.18 -19.35
C SER A 65 1.19 3.08 -20.14
N SER A 66 2.50 2.91 -19.93
CA SER A 66 3.32 1.87 -20.57
C SER A 66 3.21 0.48 -19.92
N ARG A 67 2.83 0.40 -18.64
CA ARG A 67 2.78 -0.84 -17.84
C ARG A 67 1.43 -1.56 -17.87
N LEU A 68 0.37 -0.88 -18.32
CA LEU A 68 -0.95 -1.48 -18.37
C LEU A 68 -1.08 -2.51 -19.52
N PRO A 69 -1.90 -3.56 -19.35
CA PRO A 69 -2.30 -4.43 -20.43
C PRO A 69 -2.87 -3.64 -21.62
N THR A 70 -2.60 -4.10 -22.85
CA THR A 70 -2.98 -3.40 -24.09
C THR A 70 -4.47 -3.07 -24.17
N TRP A 71 -5.33 -3.97 -23.68
CA TRP A 71 -6.78 -3.73 -23.69
C TRP A 71 -7.18 -2.57 -22.76
N ILE A 72 -6.53 -2.41 -21.59
CA ILE A 72 -6.78 -1.27 -20.70
C ILE A 72 -6.31 0.03 -21.34
N ARG A 73 -5.12 0.02 -21.99
CA ARG A 73 -4.60 1.20 -22.71
C ARG A 73 -5.57 1.74 -23.75
N SER A 74 -6.35 0.87 -24.39
CA SER A 74 -7.33 1.29 -25.41
C SER A 74 -8.57 2.01 -24.84
N LEU A 75 -8.82 1.88 -23.53
CA LEU A 75 -10.01 2.41 -22.84
C LEU A 75 -9.73 3.66 -22.00
N ILE A 76 -8.46 4.04 -21.85
CA ILE A 76 -8.00 5.14 -20.98
C ILE A 76 -7.34 6.24 -21.82
N PRO A 77 -7.40 7.52 -21.42
CA PRO A 77 -6.73 8.59 -22.13
C PRO A 77 -5.20 8.42 -22.10
N ASN A 78 -4.54 8.95 -23.13
CA ASN A 78 -3.08 8.84 -23.31
C ASN A 78 -2.26 9.40 -22.14
N LEU A 79 -2.83 10.34 -21.37
CA LEU A 79 -2.19 10.94 -20.21
C LEU A 79 -3.11 10.82 -18.99
N PHE A 80 -2.84 9.83 -18.15
CA PHE A 80 -3.41 9.71 -16.81
C PHE A 80 -2.32 9.28 -15.84
N TYR A 81 -2.56 9.51 -14.56
CA TYR A 81 -1.69 9.07 -13.47
C TYR A 81 -2.53 8.55 -12.31
N ILE A 82 -1.92 7.70 -11.49
CA ILE A 82 -2.45 7.32 -10.18
C ILE A 82 -1.76 8.17 -9.14
N THR A 83 -2.52 8.85 -8.29
CA THR A 83 -1.99 9.51 -7.10
C THR A 83 -1.93 8.49 -5.98
N GLU A 84 -0.73 8.20 -5.48
CA GLU A 84 -0.48 7.45 -4.23
C GLU A 84 -0.28 8.46 -3.11
N LYS A 85 -1.15 8.46 -2.10
CA LYS A 85 -1.02 9.27 -0.89
C LYS A 85 -0.91 8.35 0.32
N ALA A 86 0.26 8.31 0.95
CA ALA A 86 0.53 7.46 2.10
C ALA A 86 0.83 8.28 3.36
N SER A 87 0.09 8.00 4.44
CA SER A 87 0.30 8.51 5.79
C SER A 87 0.87 7.40 6.65
N ASN A 88 2.18 7.45 6.91
CA ASN A 88 2.87 6.47 7.72
C ASN A 88 3.00 6.95 9.17
N PHE A 89 2.25 6.32 10.06
CA PHE A 89 2.27 6.50 11.51
C PHE A 89 2.62 5.17 12.19
N TYR A 90 3.74 4.55 11.79
CA TYR A 90 4.15 3.22 12.27
C TYR A 90 3.88 3.02 13.76
N PRO A 91 3.20 1.92 14.18
CA PRO A 91 2.89 0.70 13.43
C PRO A 91 1.56 0.73 12.65
N TYR A 92 1.05 1.91 12.29
CA TYR A 92 -0.12 2.06 11.45
C TYR A 92 0.20 2.85 10.17
N THR A 93 -0.27 2.38 9.03
CA THR A 93 -0.08 3.09 7.76
C THR A 93 -1.36 3.05 6.96
N THR A 94 -1.73 4.20 6.38
CA THR A 94 -2.84 4.30 5.45
C THR A 94 -2.32 4.80 4.12
N THR A 95 -2.64 4.11 3.04
CA THR A 95 -2.30 4.50 1.67
C THR A 95 -3.55 4.56 0.83
N GLU A 96 -3.78 5.68 0.18
CA GLU A 96 -4.89 5.91 -0.73
C GLU A 96 -4.36 6.06 -2.16
N TYR A 97 -4.94 5.31 -3.08
CA TYR A 97 -4.71 5.43 -4.51
C TYR A 97 -5.95 5.99 -5.19
N THR A 98 -5.78 7.08 -5.94
CA THR A 98 -6.85 7.68 -6.76
C THR A 98 -6.39 7.82 -8.21
N CYS A 99 -7.32 7.67 -9.15
CA CYS A 99 -7.02 7.81 -10.57
C CYS A 99 -7.40 9.20 -11.09
N SER A 100 -6.48 9.87 -11.79
CA SER A 100 -6.72 11.22 -12.34
C SER A 100 -7.85 11.26 -13.38
N PHE A 101 -8.12 10.13 -14.05
CA PHE A 101 -9.16 10.01 -15.07
C PHE A 101 -10.48 9.44 -14.54
N LEU A 102 -10.43 8.61 -13.50
CA LEU A 102 -11.60 7.93 -12.92
C LEU A 102 -11.73 8.30 -11.44
N PRO A 103 -12.36 9.44 -11.10
CA PRO A 103 -12.44 9.92 -9.71
C PRO A 103 -13.18 8.98 -8.75
N ARG A 104 -14.06 8.13 -9.30
CA ARG A 104 -14.79 7.10 -8.54
C ARG A 104 -13.97 5.84 -8.27
N PHE A 105 -12.82 5.68 -8.92
CA PHE A 105 -11.91 4.58 -8.67
C PHE A 105 -10.93 5.00 -7.56
N SER A 106 -11.06 4.33 -6.42
CA SER A 106 -10.12 4.45 -5.31
C SER A 106 -9.75 3.07 -4.77
N ILE A 107 -8.51 2.95 -4.32
CA ILE A 107 -8.03 1.81 -3.53
C ILE A 107 -7.49 2.38 -2.23
N MET A 108 -7.95 1.85 -1.11
CA MET A 108 -7.42 2.18 0.21
C MET A 108 -6.75 0.94 0.78
N VAL A 109 -5.51 1.10 1.23
CA VAL A 109 -4.73 0.07 1.91
C VAL A 109 -4.45 0.58 3.31
N GLU A 110 -4.97 -0.13 4.30
CA GLU A 110 -4.64 0.09 5.70
C GLU A 110 -3.80 -1.06 6.19
N THR A 111 -2.68 -0.75 6.85
CA THR A 111 -1.74 -1.74 7.35
C THR A 111 -1.54 -1.53 8.84
N ARG A 112 -1.66 -2.63 9.61
CA ARG A 112 -1.29 -2.71 11.02
C ARG A 112 -0.18 -3.74 11.20
N TYR A 113 0.84 -3.37 11.97
CA TYR A 113 1.90 -4.29 12.38
C TYR A 113 1.64 -4.73 13.82
N GLU A 114 1.39 -6.03 14.03
CA GLU A 114 1.13 -6.61 15.35
C GLU A 114 2.12 -7.72 15.66
N ASN A 115 2.51 -7.82 16.93
CA ASN A 115 3.48 -8.82 17.39
C ASN A 115 2.74 -10.12 17.77
N ASN A 116 2.08 -10.73 16.78
CA ASN A 116 1.38 -11.99 16.90
C ASN A 116 1.41 -12.77 15.58
N ASN A 117 0.86 -13.98 15.57
CA ASN A 117 0.85 -14.87 14.40
C ASN A 117 -0.37 -14.61 13.49
N GLY A 118 -0.75 -13.35 13.30
CA GLY A 118 -1.92 -12.96 12.52
C GLY A 118 -3.23 -13.44 13.15
N THR A 119 -3.34 -13.47 14.47
CA THR A 119 -4.47 -14.07 15.20
C THR A 119 -5.54 -13.07 15.63
N THR A 120 -5.25 -11.77 15.63
CA THR A 120 -6.23 -10.74 16.01
C THR A 120 -7.38 -10.72 15.02
N GLU A 121 -8.62 -10.94 15.47
CA GLU A 121 -9.75 -11.13 14.57
C GLU A 121 -10.13 -9.86 13.80
N ASN A 122 -10.21 -8.71 14.47
CA ASN A 122 -10.63 -7.43 13.89
C ASN A 122 -9.63 -6.32 14.24
N CYS A 123 -8.40 -6.44 13.76
CA CYS A 123 -7.32 -5.51 14.12
C CYS A 123 -7.57 -4.08 13.62
N HIS A 124 -8.36 -3.89 12.57
CA HIS A 124 -8.71 -2.56 12.03
C HIS A 124 -9.96 -1.94 12.69
N SER A 125 -10.57 -2.61 13.67
CA SER A 125 -11.81 -2.15 14.30
C SER A 125 -12.93 -1.89 13.29
N LEU A 126 -13.03 -2.74 12.26
CA LEU A 126 -14.07 -2.69 11.24
C LEU A 126 -15.46 -2.77 11.87
N SER A 127 -16.43 -2.09 11.25
CA SER A 127 -17.84 -2.22 11.63
C SER A 127 -18.37 -3.64 11.37
N PRO A 128 -19.48 -4.06 12.00
CA PRO A 128 -20.08 -5.37 11.77
C PRO A 128 -20.39 -5.65 10.29
N ASP A 129 -20.85 -4.64 9.56
CA ASP A 129 -21.20 -4.77 8.14
C ASP A 129 -19.96 -4.94 7.25
N GLU A 130 -18.87 -4.22 7.56
CA GLU A 130 -17.58 -4.39 6.86
C GLU A 130 -16.96 -5.75 7.17
N LEU A 131 -16.99 -6.18 8.43
CA LEU A 131 -16.46 -7.46 8.84
C LEU A 131 -17.20 -8.63 8.18
N ALA A 132 -18.51 -8.48 7.94
CA ALA A 132 -19.33 -9.48 7.26
C ALA A 132 -18.98 -9.66 5.77
N ILE A 133 -18.51 -8.60 5.09
CA ILE A 133 -18.09 -8.65 3.67
C ILE A 133 -16.59 -8.85 3.48
N ARG A 134 -15.80 -8.77 4.57
CA ARG A 134 -14.34 -8.94 4.54
C ARG A 134 -13.97 -10.36 4.12
N LYS A 135 -13.14 -10.46 3.09
CA LYS A 135 -12.42 -11.70 2.77
C LYS A 135 -11.06 -11.69 3.48
N LEU A 136 -10.78 -12.74 4.25
CA LEU A 136 -9.50 -12.92 4.94
C LEU A 136 -8.61 -13.91 4.18
N GLU A 137 -7.35 -13.56 3.96
CA GLU A 137 -6.37 -14.40 3.27
C GLU A 137 -5.01 -14.36 3.98
N TYR A 138 -4.41 -15.52 4.22
CA TYR A 138 -3.06 -15.62 4.78
C TYR A 138 -2.09 -15.82 3.63
N LEU A 139 -1.07 -14.97 3.54
CA LEU A 139 -0.02 -15.07 2.53
C LEU A 139 1.22 -15.72 3.17
N ASP A 140 1.55 -16.93 2.73
CA ASP A 140 2.73 -17.66 3.17
C ASP A 140 3.91 -17.44 2.23
N ILE A 141 4.82 -16.55 2.64
CA ILE A 141 6.02 -16.19 1.88
C ILE A 141 7.01 -17.35 1.68
N ALA A 142 6.90 -18.45 2.44
CA ALA A 142 7.81 -19.58 2.35
C ALA A 142 7.33 -20.65 1.35
N THR A 143 6.02 -20.80 1.19
CA THR A 143 5.45 -21.92 0.41
C THR A 143 4.60 -21.46 -0.78
N GLU A 144 4.06 -20.25 -0.77
CA GLU A 144 3.27 -19.74 -1.89
C GLU A 144 4.16 -19.48 -3.11
N ARG A 145 3.68 -19.97 -4.26
CA ARG A 145 4.30 -19.65 -5.54
C ARG A 145 3.81 -18.28 -5.98
N ILE A 146 4.76 -17.41 -6.32
CA ILE A 146 4.46 -16.18 -7.04
C ILE A 146 3.84 -16.61 -8.40
N PRO A 147 2.62 -16.17 -8.73
CA PRO A 147 2.05 -16.45 -10.04
C PRO A 147 3.00 -15.94 -11.13
N ASP A 148 3.18 -16.71 -12.21
CA ASP A 148 4.00 -16.27 -13.33
C ASP A 148 3.47 -14.92 -13.84
N LEU A 149 4.33 -13.88 -13.79
CA LEU A 149 4.04 -12.49 -14.19
C LEU A 149 3.99 -12.35 -15.72
#